data_AF-A0A140NJD8-F1
#
_entry.id   AF-A0A140NJD8-F1
#
_cell.length_a   1.000
_cell.length_b   1.000
_cell.length_c   1.000
_cell.angle_alpha   90.00
_cell.angle_beta   90.00
_cell.angle_gamma   90.00
#
_symmetry.space_group_name_H-M   'P 1'
#
loop_
_entity.id
_entity.type
_entity.pdbx_description
1 polymer ?
#
loop_
_entity_poly.entity_id
_entity_poly.type
_entity_poly.pdbx_seq_one_letter_code
_entity_poly.pdbx_strand_id
1 'polypeptide(L)'
;MLTPAVHAQTASKEASSTINTKNESFAQAHPDQYHSWRATSEQSQREDALAEDPRLVILWAGYPFSRDYNKPRGHAYALIDVRETLRTGAPKDAQDGPLPMACWSCKSPDVARLIQEQGEDEYFHGKWAKGGPEIVNVLGCADCHKTDSPEFAQGQPALTLTRPYAARAMEAIGKPFDKASRFDQQSMVCGQCHVEYYFAGENKSVKFPWDNGTKVEDMEVYYDNIAFSDWTNSLSKAPMLKAQHPEYETWSAGIHGKNNVTCIDCHMPKLQNEKGELYTSHKIGNPFDNFEQTCRNCHTQSKQELQAVVAERKQAIQEMKIKVEDQLVHAHFEAKAAWDAGATEKEMAPILADIRHAQWRWDLAIASHGIHMHAPEEGLRMLGGAMNKAADARTKLVRLLGAKGITHEIAIPDISTKEKAQQAIGLDMQKINAEKQEFLKTVVPEWDAQARKNNLLSQ
;
A
#
# COMPACT_ATOMS: atom_id res chain seq x y z
N MET A 1 6.38 62.06 -1.92
CA MET A 1 7.56 61.29 -2.38
C MET A 1 8.11 60.54 -1.19
N LEU A 2 7.87 59.23 -1.12
CA LEU A 2 8.48 58.30 -0.16
C LEU A 2 8.18 56.89 -0.69
N THR A 3 9.17 56.29 -1.34
CA THR A 3 9.19 54.88 -1.73
C THR A 3 10.14 54.15 -0.78
N PRO A 4 9.71 53.07 -0.10
CA PRO A 4 10.63 52.18 0.60
C PRO A 4 11.26 51.21 -0.40
N ALA A 5 12.56 51.02 -0.29
CA ALA A 5 13.34 50.09 -1.10
C ALA A 5 12.99 48.63 -0.76
N VAL A 6 12.49 47.90 -1.76
CA VAL A 6 12.34 46.45 -1.72
C VAL A 6 13.73 45.83 -1.81
N HIS A 7 14.21 45.23 -0.73
CA HIS A 7 15.37 44.35 -0.77
C HIS A 7 14.92 43.01 -1.39
N ALA A 8 15.32 42.79 -2.63
CA ALA A 8 15.26 41.48 -3.24
C ALA A 8 16.27 40.57 -2.52
N GLN A 9 15.78 39.61 -1.74
CA GLN A 9 16.58 38.49 -1.28
C GLN A 9 16.96 37.66 -2.50
N THR A 10 18.21 37.78 -2.93
CA THR A 10 18.85 36.81 -3.82
C THR A 10 18.90 35.47 -3.09
N ALA A 11 18.07 34.52 -3.51
CA ALA A 11 18.17 33.14 -3.08
C ALA A 11 19.57 32.64 -3.45
N SER A 12 20.39 32.34 -2.44
CA SER A 12 21.62 31.59 -2.63
C SER A 12 21.25 30.21 -3.15
N LYS A 13 21.62 29.91 -4.39
CA LYS A 13 21.76 28.53 -4.87
C LYS A 13 22.86 27.88 -4.03
N GLU A 14 22.53 27.35 -2.85
CA GLU A 14 23.31 26.25 -2.31
C GLU A 14 23.26 25.14 -3.36
N ALA A 15 24.43 24.65 -3.75
CA ALA A 15 24.53 23.50 -4.63
C ALA A 15 23.92 22.31 -3.87
N SER A 16 22.64 22.05 -4.08
CA SER A 16 21.95 20.90 -3.49
C SER A 16 22.66 19.65 -4.02
N SER A 17 23.36 18.93 -3.14
CA SER A 17 23.89 17.63 -3.48
C SER A 17 22.73 16.71 -3.81
N THR A 18 22.78 16.08 -4.98
CA THR A 18 21.80 15.07 -5.41
C THR A 18 21.74 13.95 -4.37
N ILE A 19 20.53 13.55 -3.97
CA ILE A 19 20.32 12.41 -3.07
C ILE A 19 21.03 11.17 -3.63
N ASN A 20 21.87 10.53 -2.82
CA ASN A 20 22.56 9.30 -3.20
C ASN A 20 21.64 8.09 -3.03
N THR A 21 21.22 7.50 -4.15
CA THR A 21 20.23 6.41 -4.21
C THR A 21 20.85 5.02 -4.30
N LYS A 22 22.18 4.93 -4.48
CA LYS A 22 22.92 3.67 -4.60
C LYS A 22 23.27 3.13 -3.23
N ASN A 23 22.44 2.24 -2.70
CA ASN A 23 22.55 1.74 -1.32
C ASN A 23 23.93 1.18 -0.97
N GLU A 24 24.61 0.52 -1.93
CA GLU A 24 25.95 -0.05 -1.77
C GLU A 24 27.03 0.97 -1.45
N SER A 25 26.83 2.25 -1.77
CA SER A 25 27.76 3.32 -1.41
C SER A 25 27.87 3.55 0.11
N PHE A 26 26.86 3.12 0.87
CA PHE A 26 26.83 3.21 2.33
C PHE A 26 27.39 1.96 3.03
N ALA A 27 27.69 0.89 2.27
CA ALA A 27 28.06 -0.42 2.83
C ALA A 27 29.33 -0.37 3.67
N GLN A 28 30.34 0.40 3.25
CA GLN A 28 31.61 0.50 3.97
C GLN A 28 31.47 1.31 5.27
N ALA A 29 30.67 2.37 5.26
CA ALA A 29 30.49 3.26 6.40
C ALA A 29 29.51 2.68 7.45
N HIS A 30 28.52 1.90 7.00
CA HIS A 30 27.46 1.34 7.84
C HIS A 30 27.26 -0.16 7.58
N PRO A 31 28.28 -1.01 7.81
CA PRO A 31 28.25 -2.41 7.40
C PRO A 31 27.14 -3.21 8.07
N ASP A 32 26.91 -3.05 9.38
CA ASP A 32 25.89 -3.83 10.11
C ASP A 32 24.46 -3.51 9.60
N GLN A 33 24.17 -2.23 9.39
CA GLN A 33 22.91 -1.74 8.84
C GLN A 33 22.74 -2.22 7.40
N TYR A 34 23.76 -2.06 6.55
CA TYR A 34 23.70 -2.46 5.15
C TYR A 34 23.52 -3.98 4.98
N HIS A 35 24.28 -4.79 5.71
CA HIS A 35 24.18 -6.25 5.64
C HIS A 35 22.82 -6.76 6.11
N SER A 36 22.30 -6.24 7.23
CA SER A 36 20.96 -6.61 7.71
C SER A 36 19.84 -6.11 6.78
N TRP A 37 19.95 -4.90 6.21
CA TRP A 37 19.02 -4.41 5.18
C TRP A 37 18.98 -5.33 3.95
N ARG A 38 20.15 -5.72 3.44
CA ARG A 38 20.26 -6.61 2.27
C ARG A 38 19.65 -7.98 2.55
N ALA A 39 19.74 -8.47 3.80
CA ALA A 39 19.20 -9.76 4.21
C ALA A 39 17.66 -9.85 4.12
N THR A 40 16.94 -8.76 3.84
CA THR A 40 15.52 -8.84 3.43
C THR A 40 15.33 -9.65 2.15
N SER A 41 16.37 -9.85 1.33
CA SER A 41 16.34 -10.76 0.18
C SER A 41 16.08 -12.22 0.55
N GLU A 42 16.35 -12.64 1.80
CA GLU A 42 16.04 -13.98 2.28
C GLU A 42 14.52 -14.23 2.40
N GLN A 43 13.74 -13.16 2.57
CA GLN A 43 12.28 -13.20 2.66
C GLN A 43 11.69 -13.18 1.24
N SER A 44 11.99 -14.20 0.45
CA SER A 44 11.77 -14.22 -1.00
C SER A 44 10.42 -14.79 -1.45
N GLN A 45 9.73 -15.51 -0.56
CA GLN A 45 8.47 -16.17 -0.87
C GLN A 45 7.41 -15.15 -1.29
N ARG A 46 6.82 -15.35 -2.48
CA ARG A 46 5.73 -14.53 -3.01
C ARG A 46 4.46 -15.36 -3.06
N GLU A 47 3.58 -15.15 -2.09
CA GLU A 47 2.32 -15.90 -1.98
C GLU A 47 1.21 -15.20 -2.77
N ASP A 48 0.54 -15.96 -3.66
CA ASP A 48 -0.57 -15.48 -4.48
C ASP A 48 -1.86 -15.43 -3.66
N ALA A 49 -2.25 -14.23 -3.24
CA ALA A 49 -3.42 -14.03 -2.40
C ALA A 49 -4.74 -14.25 -3.17
N LEU A 50 -4.73 -14.13 -4.50
CA LEU A 50 -5.92 -14.45 -5.31
C LEU A 50 -6.11 -15.97 -5.46
N ALA A 51 -5.03 -16.75 -5.43
CA ALA A 51 -5.09 -18.21 -5.35
C ALA A 51 -5.51 -18.67 -3.94
N GLU A 52 -4.97 -17.99 -2.90
CA GLU A 52 -5.49 -17.86 -1.53
C GLU A 52 -7.02 -17.84 -1.47
N ASP A 53 -7.55 -16.79 -2.07
CA ASP A 53 -8.92 -16.35 -1.91
C ASP A 53 -9.47 -15.80 -3.24
N PRO A 54 -10.08 -16.67 -4.06
CA PRO A 54 -10.62 -16.29 -5.37
C PRO A 54 -11.76 -15.25 -5.31
N ARG A 55 -12.38 -15.02 -4.15
CA ARG A 55 -13.44 -14.01 -3.96
C ARG A 55 -12.92 -12.62 -4.29
N LEU A 56 -11.65 -12.36 -3.96
CA LEU A 56 -10.97 -11.09 -4.24
C LEU A 56 -11.04 -10.69 -5.72
N VAL A 57 -11.00 -11.66 -6.63
CA VAL A 57 -11.13 -11.42 -8.08
C VAL A 57 -12.49 -10.79 -8.42
N ILE A 58 -13.56 -11.25 -7.75
CA ILE A 58 -14.93 -10.76 -7.96
C ILE A 58 -15.11 -9.37 -7.34
N LEU A 59 -14.62 -9.19 -6.10
CA LEU A 59 -14.72 -7.91 -5.39
C LEU A 59 -13.97 -6.79 -6.11
N TRP A 60 -12.83 -7.13 -6.73
CA TRP A 60 -12.02 -6.20 -7.52
C TRP A 60 -12.26 -6.29 -9.04
N ALA A 61 -13.38 -6.87 -9.47
CA ALA A 61 -13.71 -7.00 -10.89
C ALA A 61 -13.72 -5.64 -11.59
N GLY A 62 -12.95 -5.53 -12.67
CA GLY A 62 -12.72 -4.27 -13.39
C GLY A 62 -11.50 -3.47 -12.91
N TYR A 63 -10.83 -3.89 -11.85
CA TYR A 63 -9.65 -3.23 -11.29
C TYR A 63 -8.38 -4.09 -11.43
N PRO A 64 -7.15 -3.52 -11.53
CA PRO A 64 -5.92 -4.29 -11.72
C PRO A 64 -5.67 -5.36 -10.65
N PHE A 65 -6.15 -5.16 -9.43
CA PHE A 65 -6.03 -6.13 -8.34
C PHE A 65 -6.75 -7.47 -8.62
N SER A 66 -7.75 -7.52 -9.50
CA SER A 66 -8.36 -8.78 -9.95
C SER A 66 -7.46 -9.60 -10.88
N ARG A 67 -6.45 -8.97 -11.49
CA ARG A 67 -5.47 -9.64 -12.37
C ARG A 67 -4.37 -10.29 -11.54
N ASP A 68 -3.85 -9.55 -10.56
CA ASP A 68 -2.71 -9.98 -9.76
C ASP A 68 -2.61 -9.23 -8.43
N TYR A 69 -2.54 -10.00 -7.35
CA TYR A 69 -2.34 -9.53 -5.99
C TYR A 69 -1.63 -10.62 -5.18
N ASN A 70 -0.47 -10.28 -4.63
CA ASN A 70 0.37 -11.17 -3.85
C ASN A 70 0.56 -10.55 -2.46
N LYS A 71 0.77 -11.39 -1.45
CA LYS A 71 1.19 -10.93 -0.12
C LYS A 71 2.57 -10.26 -0.21
N PRO A 72 2.87 -9.30 0.68
CA PRO A 72 4.17 -8.65 0.69
C PRO A 72 5.30 -9.63 1.04
N ARG A 73 6.51 -9.30 0.60
CA ARG A 73 7.76 -9.99 0.94
C ARG A 73 8.85 -8.96 1.25
N GLY A 74 10.10 -9.38 1.41
CA GLY A 74 11.17 -8.49 1.86
C GLY A 74 11.37 -7.24 0.98
N HIS A 75 11.79 -6.13 1.58
CA HIS A 75 12.01 -4.85 0.89
C HIS A 75 12.94 -4.95 -0.33
N ALA A 76 13.91 -5.86 -0.32
CA ALA A 76 14.77 -6.19 -1.46
C ALA A 76 14.02 -6.53 -2.76
N TYR A 77 12.73 -6.86 -2.69
CA TYR A 77 11.90 -7.21 -3.84
C TYR A 77 10.93 -6.11 -4.28
N ALA A 78 10.84 -4.99 -3.54
CA ALA A 78 9.84 -3.94 -3.82
C ALA A 78 9.87 -3.47 -5.28
N LEU A 79 11.07 -3.24 -5.82
CA LEU A 79 11.25 -2.79 -7.20
C LEU A 79 10.94 -3.90 -8.23
N ILE A 80 11.34 -5.13 -7.95
CA ILE A 80 11.07 -6.28 -8.82
C ILE A 80 9.58 -6.56 -8.86
N ASP A 81 8.89 -6.55 -7.73
CA ASP A 81 7.47 -6.88 -7.65
C ASP A 81 6.58 -5.84 -8.36
N VAL A 82 6.92 -4.55 -8.29
CA VAL A 82 6.18 -3.54 -9.07
C VAL A 82 6.45 -3.67 -10.58
N ARG A 83 7.65 -4.11 -10.98
CA ARG A 83 7.97 -4.41 -12.38
C ARG A 83 7.27 -5.68 -12.86
N GLU A 84 7.16 -6.71 -12.04
CA GLU A 84 6.65 -8.04 -12.42
C GLU A 84 5.13 -8.19 -12.30
N THR A 85 4.46 -7.39 -11.47
CA THR A 85 3.02 -7.56 -11.29
C THR A 85 2.23 -7.33 -12.57
N LEU A 86 1.16 -8.10 -12.79
CA LEU A 86 0.25 -7.89 -13.92
C LEU A 86 -0.49 -6.54 -13.83
N ARG A 87 -0.50 -5.89 -12.66
CA ARG A 87 -1.15 -4.59 -12.45
C ARG A 87 -0.51 -3.48 -13.28
N THR A 88 0.81 -3.48 -13.44
CA THR A 88 1.54 -2.47 -14.24
C THR A 88 1.47 -2.75 -15.74
N GLY A 89 0.92 -3.89 -16.17
CA GLY A 89 0.77 -4.25 -17.57
C GLY A 89 2.11 -4.43 -18.30
N ALA A 90 2.09 -4.22 -19.61
CA ALA A 90 3.20 -4.46 -20.53
C ALA A 90 3.40 -3.27 -21.48
N PRO A 91 3.74 -2.07 -20.97
CA PRO A 91 3.85 -0.86 -21.77
C PRO A 91 4.88 -1.00 -22.88
N LYS A 92 4.59 -0.44 -24.06
CA LYS A 92 5.49 -0.47 -25.23
C LYS A 92 6.41 0.73 -25.34
N ASP A 93 6.06 1.84 -24.69
CA ASP A 93 6.88 3.06 -24.61
C ASP A 93 6.59 3.82 -23.30
N ALA A 94 7.27 4.95 -23.10
CA ALA A 94 7.19 5.77 -21.89
C ALA A 94 5.81 6.41 -21.64
N GLN A 95 4.94 6.48 -22.64
CA GLN A 95 3.58 7.06 -22.56
C GLN A 95 2.48 6.00 -22.52
N ASP A 96 2.85 4.72 -22.62
CA ASP A 96 1.94 3.59 -22.57
C ASP A 96 1.79 3.02 -21.14
N GLY A 97 0.82 2.13 -20.98
CA GLY A 97 0.58 1.37 -19.76
C GLY A 97 -0.61 1.89 -18.94
N PRO A 98 -1.19 1.02 -18.09
CA PRO A 98 -2.38 1.33 -17.32
C PRO A 98 -2.14 2.30 -16.16
N LEU A 99 -0.93 2.32 -15.59
CA LEU A 99 -0.66 2.96 -14.31
C LEU A 99 0.22 4.23 -14.43
N PRO A 100 0.07 5.20 -13.52
CA PRO A 100 0.85 6.44 -13.50
C PRO A 100 2.21 6.31 -12.82
N MET A 101 3.04 7.36 -12.93
CA MET A 101 4.31 7.49 -12.19
C MET A 101 4.18 7.23 -10.69
N ALA A 102 3.04 7.61 -10.10
CA ALA A 102 2.77 7.45 -8.67
C ALA A 102 2.94 6.01 -8.13
N CYS A 103 2.84 4.97 -8.97
CA CYS A 103 3.06 3.59 -8.56
C CYS A 103 4.51 3.27 -8.13
N TRP A 104 5.48 4.12 -8.46
CA TRP A 104 6.87 3.99 -8.00
C TRP A 104 7.11 4.52 -6.59
N SER A 105 6.25 5.40 -6.08
CA SER A 105 6.57 6.34 -5.00
C SER A 105 6.99 5.68 -3.68
N CYS A 106 6.52 4.47 -3.45
CA CYS A 106 6.80 3.68 -2.25
C CYS A 106 7.66 2.43 -2.56
N LYS A 107 8.60 2.51 -3.52
CA LYS A 107 9.37 1.35 -4.00
C LYS A 107 10.89 1.55 -4.09
N SER A 108 11.37 2.81 -4.06
CA SER A 108 12.76 3.12 -4.38
C SER A 108 13.20 4.49 -3.84
N PRO A 109 14.48 4.66 -3.45
CA PRO A 109 15.06 5.96 -3.14
C PRO A 109 15.21 6.88 -4.36
N ASP A 110 15.18 6.35 -5.59
CA ASP A 110 15.19 7.17 -6.81
C ASP A 110 13.97 8.09 -6.92
N VAL A 111 12.88 7.76 -6.22
CA VAL A 111 11.73 8.66 -6.07
C VAL A 111 12.15 9.96 -5.37
N ALA A 112 12.89 9.88 -4.26
CA ALA A 112 13.33 11.05 -3.52
C ALA A 112 14.26 11.92 -4.40
N ARG A 113 15.18 11.27 -5.12
CA ARG A 113 16.06 11.92 -6.11
C ARG A 113 15.26 12.68 -7.16
N LEU A 114 14.32 12.02 -7.83
CA LEU A 114 13.52 12.64 -8.90
C LEU A 114 12.66 13.79 -8.37
N ILE A 115 12.06 13.65 -7.18
CA ILE A 115 11.30 14.74 -6.54
C ILE A 115 12.21 15.93 -6.21
N GLN A 116 13.44 15.69 -5.74
CA GLN A 116 14.42 16.76 -5.47
C GLN A 116 14.88 17.46 -6.76
N GLU A 117 15.15 16.69 -7.81
CA GLU A 117 15.67 17.20 -9.09
C GLU A 117 14.62 17.95 -9.92
N GLN A 118 13.38 17.46 -9.93
CA GLN A 118 12.33 17.88 -10.87
C GLN A 118 11.17 18.60 -10.18
N GLY A 119 11.02 18.45 -8.87
CA GLY A 119 9.82 18.84 -8.14
C GLY A 119 8.75 17.74 -8.13
N GLU A 120 7.88 17.79 -7.12
CA GLU A 120 6.86 16.75 -6.89
C GLU A 120 5.84 16.64 -8.04
N ASP A 121 5.41 17.77 -8.61
CA ASP A 121 4.44 17.79 -9.70
C ASP A 121 4.98 17.13 -10.98
N GLU A 122 6.24 17.41 -11.35
CA GLU A 122 6.87 16.81 -12.54
C GLU A 122 7.17 15.32 -12.34
N TYR A 123 7.56 14.92 -11.11
CA TYR A 123 7.72 13.51 -10.77
C TYR A 123 6.41 12.72 -11.00
N PHE A 124 5.26 13.26 -10.58
CA PHE A 124 3.97 12.59 -10.76
C PHE A 124 3.46 12.63 -12.20
N HIS A 125 3.96 13.54 -13.03
CA HIS A 125 3.50 13.67 -14.41
C HIS A 125 3.91 12.48 -15.30
N GLY A 126 2.93 11.81 -15.88
CA GLY A 126 3.10 10.76 -16.90
C GLY A 126 2.80 9.34 -16.41
N LYS A 127 3.19 8.36 -17.23
CA LYS A 127 2.95 6.94 -16.98
C LYS A 127 4.06 6.30 -16.16
N TRP A 128 3.73 5.19 -15.50
CA TRP A 128 4.68 4.33 -14.80
C TRP A 128 5.89 3.96 -15.70
N ALA A 129 5.67 3.73 -16.99
CA ALA A 129 6.72 3.39 -17.94
C ALA A 129 7.81 4.49 -18.08
N LYS A 130 7.47 5.78 -17.91
CA LYS A 130 8.41 6.91 -17.92
C LYS A 130 9.52 6.75 -16.89
N GLY A 131 9.17 6.26 -15.70
CA GLY A 131 10.10 6.07 -14.58
C GLY A 131 10.95 4.80 -14.67
N GLY A 132 10.66 3.90 -15.61
CA GLY A 132 11.35 2.62 -15.76
C GLY A 132 12.89 2.69 -15.77
N PRO A 133 13.52 3.51 -16.63
CA PRO A 133 14.97 3.66 -16.68
C PRO A 133 15.55 4.58 -15.59
N GLU A 134 14.70 5.24 -14.79
CA GLU A 134 15.11 6.22 -13.77
C GLU A 134 15.03 5.69 -12.34
N ILE A 135 14.12 4.73 -12.10
CA ILE A 135 13.79 4.19 -10.79
C ILE A 135 14.25 2.73 -10.76
N VAL A 136 15.47 2.54 -10.26
CA VAL A 136 16.28 1.34 -10.51
C VAL A 136 16.97 0.79 -9.27
N ASN A 137 17.11 1.62 -8.23
CA ASN A 137 17.63 1.21 -6.94
C ASN A 137 16.47 0.74 -6.07
N VAL A 138 16.64 -0.39 -5.39
CA VAL A 138 15.61 -0.90 -4.48
C VAL A 138 15.50 -0.02 -3.22
N LEU A 139 14.30 0.01 -2.63
CA LEU A 139 13.99 0.68 -1.35
C LEU A 139 15.16 0.56 -0.35
N GLY A 140 15.64 1.69 0.18
CA GLY A 140 16.85 1.69 1.01
C GLY A 140 17.14 3.00 1.74
N CYS A 141 18.42 3.30 1.92
CA CYS A 141 18.91 4.24 2.93
C CYS A 141 18.26 5.63 2.80
N ALA A 142 18.25 6.16 1.58
CA ALA A 142 17.75 7.49 1.27
C ALA A 142 16.21 7.59 1.22
N ASP A 143 15.47 6.53 1.58
CA ASP A 143 14.02 6.63 1.82
C ASP A 143 13.69 7.08 3.25
N CYS A 144 14.57 6.76 4.21
CA CYS A 144 14.32 6.95 5.65
C CYS A 144 15.32 7.90 6.32
N HIS A 145 16.50 8.10 5.72
CA HIS A 145 17.62 8.83 6.31
C HIS A 145 18.00 10.04 5.47
N LYS A 146 18.36 11.13 6.14
CA LYS A 146 19.05 12.26 5.52
C LYS A 146 20.52 11.88 5.31
N THR A 147 20.80 11.19 4.22
CA THR A 147 22.10 10.54 3.97
C THR A 147 23.25 11.51 3.66
N ASP A 148 22.94 12.76 3.31
CA ASP A 148 23.90 13.85 3.09
C ASP A 148 24.25 14.61 4.39
N SER A 149 23.69 14.22 5.52
CA SER A 149 23.93 14.89 6.81
C SER A 149 25.25 14.43 7.46
N PRO A 150 26.01 15.34 8.09
CA PRO A 150 27.19 14.96 8.89
C PRO A 150 26.86 13.99 10.02
N GLU A 151 25.67 14.08 10.60
CA GLU A 151 25.21 13.17 11.66
C GLU A 151 25.08 11.73 11.13
N PHE A 152 24.54 11.55 9.91
CA PHE A 152 24.45 10.23 9.28
C PHE A 152 25.83 9.61 9.08
N ALA A 153 26.79 10.38 8.54
CA ALA A 153 28.17 9.93 8.37
C ALA A 153 28.85 9.54 9.71
N GLN A 154 28.42 10.13 10.83
CA GLN A 154 28.89 9.80 12.18
C GLN A 154 28.12 8.63 12.83
N GLY A 155 27.24 7.96 12.10
CA GLY A 155 26.47 6.80 12.57
C GLY A 155 25.19 7.14 13.32
N GLN A 156 24.77 8.41 13.38
CA GLN A 156 23.45 8.78 13.86
C GLN A 156 22.39 8.51 12.79
N PRO A 157 21.12 8.24 13.16
CA PRO A 157 20.11 7.89 12.16
C PRO A 157 19.72 9.06 11.26
N ALA A 158 19.66 10.30 11.74
CA ALA A 158 19.17 11.45 10.94
C ALA A 158 17.86 11.12 10.18
N LEU A 159 16.86 10.58 10.89
CA LEU A 159 15.58 10.19 10.28
C LEU A 159 14.91 11.39 9.59
N THR A 160 14.28 11.15 8.45
CA THR A 160 13.59 12.20 7.70
C THR A 160 12.43 11.62 6.89
N LEU A 161 11.44 12.47 6.58
CA LEU A 161 10.43 12.16 5.57
C LEU A 161 10.91 12.68 4.22
N THR A 162 11.22 11.75 3.34
CA THR A 162 11.73 12.02 1.98
C THR A 162 10.61 12.19 0.97
N ARG A 163 9.36 11.97 1.42
CA ARG A 163 8.13 12.06 0.63
C ARG A 163 7.29 13.25 1.08
N PRO A 164 7.19 14.33 0.28
CA PRO A 164 6.43 15.53 0.67
C PRO A 164 4.95 15.23 0.96
N TYR A 165 4.31 14.35 0.19
CA TYR A 165 2.94 13.90 0.44
C TYR A 165 2.76 13.21 1.81
N ALA A 166 3.76 12.51 2.32
CA ALA A 166 3.70 11.91 3.64
C ALA A 166 3.89 12.96 4.74
N ALA A 167 4.78 13.93 4.56
CA ALA A 167 4.95 15.05 5.49
C ALA A 167 3.64 15.85 5.65
N ARG A 168 2.98 16.18 4.52
CA ARG A 168 1.66 16.84 4.52
C ARG A 168 0.59 16.00 5.23
N ALA A 169 0.60 14.69 5.05
CA ALA A 169 -0.36 13.81 5.72
C ALA A 169 -0.14 13.76 7.24
N MET A 170 1.11 13.72 7.70
CA MET A 170 1.45 13.80 9.12
C MET A 170 1.04 15.14 9.73
N GLU A 171 1.18 16.24 8.99
CA GLU A 171 0.66 17.56 9.37
C GLU A 171 -0.87 17.58 9.48
N ALA A 172 -1.59 16.96 8.53
CA ALA A 172 -3.05 16.91 8.51
C ALA A 172 -3.65 16.26 9.76
N ILE A 173 -2.94 15.29 10.36
CA ILE A 173 -3.34 14.64 11.61
C ILE A 173 -2.72 15.28 12.86
N GLY A 174 -2.17 16.50 12.73
CA GLY A 174 -1.62 17.29 13.83
C GLY A 174 -0.29 16.78 14.38
N LYS A 175 0.47 16.01 13.59
CA LYS A 175 1.75 15.39 14.00
C LYS A 175 2.89 15.75 13.05
N PRO A 176 3.25 17.03 12.88
CA PRO A 176 4.36 17.42 12.02
C PRO A 176 5.68 16.77 12.46
N PHE A 177 6.41 16.19 11.51
CA PHE A 177 7.57 15.32 11.78
C PHE A 177 8.71 16.03 12.54
N ASP A 178 8.95 17.30 12.24
CA ASP A 178 10.01 18.13 12.85
C ASP A 178 9.77 18.45 14.32
N LYS A 179 8.51 18.34 14.79
CA LYS A 179 8.12 18.53 16.21
C LYS A 179 7.82 17.20 16.91
N ALA A 180 7.84 16.09 16.18
CA ALA A 180 7.53 14.78 16.69
C ALA A 180 8.69 14.26 17.58
N SER A 181 8.36 13.44 18.59
CA SER A 181 9.41 12.79 19.38
C SER A 181 10.20 11.81 18.53
N ARG A 182 11.39 11.39 19.00
CA ARG A 182 12.17 10.34 18.32
C ARG A 182 11.36 9.06 18.08
N PHE A 183 10.50 8.68 19.03
CA PHE A 183 9.67 7.48 18.92
C PHE A 183 8.55 7.65 17.90
N ASP A 184 7.91 8.82 17.87
CA ASP A 184 6.92 9.11 16.84
C ASP A 184 7.55 9.09 15.43
N GLN A 185 8.73 9.71 15.28
CA GLN A 185 9.48 9.72 14.02
C GLN A 185 9.82 8.30 13.52
N GLN A 186 10.08 7.35 14.43
CA GLN A 186 10.33 5.95 14.06
C GLN A 186 9.14 5.33 13.34
N SER A 187 7.91 5.50 13.84
CA SER A 187 6.72 5.01 13.13
C SER A 187 6.40 5.85 11.89
N MET A 188 6.68 7.16 11.90
CA MET A 188 6.39 8.05 10.77
C MET A 188 7.23 7.73 9.52
N VAL A 189 8.48 7.29 9.65
CA VAL A 189 9.27 6.89 8.48
C VAL A 189 8.65 5.67 7.77
N CYS A 190 8.05 4.74 8.51
CA CYS A 190 7.26 3.64 7.93
C CYS A 190 5.95 4.17 7.30
N GLY A 191 5.32 5.14 7.95
CA GLY A 191 4.13 5.85 7.48
C GLY A 191 4.31 6.69 6.22
N GLN A 192 5.49 6.70 5.59
CA GLN A 192 5.65 7.23 4.23
C GLN A 192 5.06 6.32 3.15
N CYS A 193 4.93 5.03 3.45
CA CYS A 193 4.59 3.98 2.49
C CYS A 193 3.48 3.05 2.98
N HIS A 194 3.51 2.71 4.27
CA HIS A 194 2.63 1.72 4.92
C HIS A 194 1.33 2.35 5.41
N VAL A 195 0.56 2.85 4.45
CA VAL A 195 -0.65 3.65 4.65
C VAL A 195 -1.69 3.39 3.57
N GLU A 196 -2.93 3.78 3.83
CA GLU A 196 -3.95 3.96 2.80
C GLU A 196 -3.66 5.23 1.98
N TYR A 197 -3.87 5.14 0.66
CA TYR A 197 -3.65 6.25 -0.26
C TYR A 197 -4.51 6.13 -1.52
N TYR A 198 -4.74 7.27 -2.15
CA TYR A 198 -5.32 7.35 -3.49
C TYR A 198 -4.52 8.27 -4.41
N PHE A 199 -4.94 8.32 -5.68
CA PHE A 199 -4.35 9.20 -6.69
C PHE A 199 -5.23 10.43 -6.93
N ALA A 200 -4.75 11.58 -6.47
CA ALA A 200 -5.46 12.86 -6.53
C ALA A 200 -5.13 13.66 -7.80
N GLY A 201 -6.15 14.34 -8.33
CA GLY A 201 -6.00 15.27 -9.46
C GLY A 201 -5.61 14.61 -10.78
N GLU A 202 -5.36 15.44 -11.79
CA GLU A 202 -5.03 15.00 -13.15
C GLU A 202 -3.69 14.26 -13.21
N ASN A 203 -2.69 14.73 -12.45
CA ASN A 203 -1.36 14.11 -12.36
C ASN A 203 -1.34 12.83 -11.51
N LYS A 204 -2.47 12.43 -10.90
CA LYS A 204 -2.57 11.21 -10.08
C LYS A 204 -1.55 11.18 -8.93
N SER A 205 -1.32 12.33 -8.29
CA SER A 205 -0.39 12.47 -7.18
C SER A 205 -0.84 11.63 -5.97
N VAL A 206 0.13 11.04 -5.25
CA VAL A 206 -0.18 10.29 -4.03
C VAL A 206 -0.73 11.25 -2.97
N LYS A 207 -1.90 10.93 -2.41
CA LYS A 207 -2.45 11.60 -1.24
C LYS A 207 -3.02 10.59 -0.26
N PHE A 208 -2.78 10.80 1.03
CA PHE A 208 -3.38 10.00 2.10
C PHE A 208 -4.72 10.66 2.48
N PRO A 209 -5.84 9.92 2.58
CA PRO A 209 -7.17 10.50 2.78
C PRO A 209 -7.44 10.88 4.26
N TRP A 210 -6.47 11.54 4.90
CA TRP A 210 -6.46 11.75 6.35
C TRP A 210 -7.00 13.11 6.81
N ASP A 211 -7.48 13.94 5.89
CA ASP A 211 -7.96 15.31 6.16
C ASP A 211 -9.07 15.35 7.23
N ASN A 212 -9.85 14.27 7.36
CA ASN A 212 -10.91 14.12 8.37
C ASN A 212 -10.51 13.23 9.56
N GLY A 213 -9.32 12.63 9.55
CA GLY A 213 -8.91 11.58 10.48
C GLY A 213 -8.53 10.28 9.78
N THR A 214 -8.03 9.32 10.55
CA THR A 214 -7.48 8.05 10.05
C THR A 214 -8.41 6.84 10.28
N LYS A 215 -9.62 7.05 10.79
CA LYS A 215 -10.59 5.95 10.96
C LYS A 215 -11.28 5.65 9.64
N VAL A 216 -11.78 4.42 9.51
CA VAL A 216 -12.51 3.99 8.31
C VAL A 216 -13.69 4.88 7.97
N GLU A 217 -14.42 5.36 8.99
CA GLU A 217 -15.55 6.27 8.81
C GLU A 217 -15.12 7.67 8.37
N ASP A 218 -14.01 8.18 8.92
CA ASP A 218 -13.50 9.52 8.58
C ASP A 218 -13.05 9.57 7.11
N MET A 219 -12.36 8.51 6.66
CA MET A 219 -11.94 8.32 5.27
C MET A 219 -13.13 8.05 4.32
N GLU A 220 -14.14 7.26 4.75
CA GLU A 220 -15.37 7.03 3.98
C GLU A 220 -16.07 8.37 3.69
N VAL A 221 -16.26 9.19 4.74
CA VAL A 221 -16.84 10.54 4.62
C VAL A 221 -15.97 11.44 3.74
N TYR A 222 -14.64 11.37 3.87
CA TYR A 222 -13.72 12.13 3.02
C TYR A 222 -13.93 11.81 1.55
N TYR A 223 -13.89 10.52 1.17
CA TYR A 223 -14.03 10.09 -0.21
C TYR A 223 -15.42 10.38 -0.79
N ASP A 224 -16.48 10.24 0.01
CA ASP A 224 -17.84 10.56 -0.43
C ASP A 224 -18.04 12.05 -0.67
N ASN A 225 -17.47 12.92 0.18
CA ASN A 225 -17.58 14.38 0.02
C ASN A 225 -16.92 14.90 -1.26
N ILE A 226 -15.85 14.23 -1.72
CA ILE A 226 -15.19 14.56 -2.99
C ILE A 226 -15.70 13.73 -4.18
N ALA A 227 -16.74 12.92 -3.96
CA ALA A 227 -17.32 12.00 -4.94
C ALA A 227 -16.27 11.12 -5.65
N PHE A 228 -15.21 10.73 -4.94
CA PHE A 228 -14.10 9.97 -5.52
C PHE A 228 -14.44 8.50 -5.67
N SER A 229 -13.95 7.88 -6.73
CA SER A 229 -13.98 6.43 -6.93
C SER A 229 -12.72 5.98 -7.65
N ASP A 230 -12.12 4.90 -7.18
CA ASP A 230 -10.94 4.29 -7.81
C ASP A 230 -11.31 3.60 -9.12
N TRP A 231 -12.45 2.89 -9.14
CA TRP A 231 -12.99 2.25 -10.32
C TRP A 231 -14.49 2.01 -10.22
N THR A 232 -15.11 1.64 -11.33
CA THR A 232 -16.47 1.10 -11.36
C THR A 232 -16.41 -0.41 -11.44
N ASN A 233 -16.96 -1.13 -10.44
CA ASN A 233 -16.95 -2.60 -10.45
C ASN A 233 -17.67 -3.12 -11.71
N SER A 234 -17.05 -4.04 -12.46
CA SER A 234 -17.56 -4.44 -13.78
C SER A 234 -18.85 -5.26 -13.72
N LEU A 235 -19.15 -5.89 -12.58
CA LEU A 235 -20.36 -6.67 -12.35
C LEU A 235 -21.52 -5.78 -11.90
N SER A 236 -21.37 -5.14 -10.74
CA SER A 236 -22.46 -4.37 -10.11
C SER A 236 -22.60 -2.94 -10.62
N LYS A 237 -21.59 -2.42 -11.34
CA LYS A 237 -21.47 -1.01 -11.71
C LYS A 237 -21.35 -0.05 -10.51
N ALA A 238 -21.05 -0.58 -9.31
CA ALA A 238 -20.84 0.25 -8.13
C ALA A 238 -19.57 1.13 -8.27
N PRO A 239 -19.62 2.40 -7.86
CA PRO A 239 -18.45 3.29 -7.80
C PRO A 239 -17.62 2.95 -6.56
N MET A 240 -16.51 2.23 -6.73
CA MET A 240 -15.77 1.58 -5.64
C MET A 240 -14.63 2.44 -5.10
N LEU A 241 -14.26 2.14 -3.85
CA LEU A 241 -13.02 2.56 -3.22
C LEU A 241 -12.12 1.34 -3.04
N LYS A 242 -10.80 1.51 -3.22
CA LYS A 242 -9.79 0.48 -2.91
C LYS A 242 -9.05 0.91 -1.66
N ALA A 243 -8.90 0.00 -0.70
CA ALA A 243 -7.99 0.19 0.42
C ALA A 243 -6.61 -0.45 0.18
N GLN A 244 -5.54 0.23 0.56
CA GLN A 244 -4.16 -0.23 0.47
C GLN A 244 -3.52 -0.22 1.85
N HIS A 245 -3.05 -1.39 2.32
CA HIS A 245 -2.11 -1.59 3.42
C HIS A 245 -2.07 -0.45 4.50
N PRO A 246 -3.17 -0.23 5.25
CA PRO A 246 -3.30 0.88 6.20
C PRO A 246 -2.60 0.58 7.54
N GLU A 247 -1.34 0.19 7.51
CA GLU A 247 -0.62 -0.20 8.74
C GLU A 247 -0.49 0.97 9.72
N TYR A 248 -0.13 2.18 9.29
CA TYR A 248 0.04 3.31 10.22
C TYR A 248 -1.29 3.67 10.90
N GLU A 249 -2.38 3.69 10.14
CA GLU A 249 -3.71 4.03 10.63
C GLU A 249 -4.20 2.96 11.60
N THR A 250 -4.09 1.69 11.24
CA THR A 250 -4.54 0.58 12.08
C THR A 250 -3.66 0.39 13.31
N TRP A 251 -2.32 0.49 13.18
CA TRP A 251 -1.40 0.52 14.32
C TRP A 251 -1.77 1.62 15.31
N SER A 252 -2.07 2.83 14.82
CA SER A 252 -2.42 3.97 15.68
C SER A 252 -3.73 3.74 16.46
N ALA A 253 -4.64 2.94 15.91
CA ALA A 253 -5.89 2.54 16.56
C ALA A 253 -5.71 1.40 17.57
N GLY A 254 -4.68 0.56 17.41
CA GLY A 254 -4.40 -0.59 18.27
C GLY A 254 -3.71 -0.27 19.58
N ILE A 255 -3.70 -1.23 20.50
CA ILE A 255 -3.18 -1.01 21.86
C ILE A 255 -1.68 -0.67 21.89
N HIS A 256 -0.88 -1.24 20.99
CA HIS A 256 0.55 -0.94 20.87
C HIS A 256 0.78 0.51 20.44
N GLY A 257 0.09 0.98 19.39
CA GLY A 257 0.21 2.37 18.94
C GLY A 257 -0.34 3.39 19.94
N LYS A 258 -1.42 3.05 20.66
CA LYS A 258 -1.92 3.89 21.78
C LYS A 258 -0.90 4.08 22.90
N ASN A 259 0.01 3.13 23.09
CA ASN A 259 1.11 3.21 24.05
C ASN A 259 2.44 3.63 23.40
N ASN A 260 2.41 4.08 22.14
CA ASN A 260 3.57 4.46 21.35
C ASN A 260 4.68 3.39 21.26
N VAL A 261 4.31 2.11 21.30
CA VAL A 261 5.21 1.02 20.91
C VAL A 261 5.33 1.09 19.39
N THR A 262 6.52 1.45 18.91
CA THR A 262 6.75 1.88 17.53
C THR A 262 6.86 0.69 16.58
N CYS A 263 6.76 0.97 15.28
CA CYS A 263 7.08 -0.03 14.25
C CYS A 263 8.49 -0.61 14.44
N ILE A 264 9.43 0.22 14.90
CA ILE A 264 10.85 -0.11 15.05
C ILE A 264 11.08 -1.06 16.23
N ASP A 265 10.32 -0.93 17.32
CA ASP A 265 10.46 -1.79 18.50
C ASP A 265 10.20 -3.27 18.17
N CYS A 266 9.32 -3.54 17.19
CA CYS A 266 9.01 -4.90 16.74
C CYS A 266 9.79 -5.31 15.49
N HIS A 267 9.90 -4.45 14.49
CA HIS A 267 10.43 -4.85 13.17
C HIS A 267 11.90 -4.49 12.95
N MET A 268 12.48 -3.62 13.78
CA MET A 268 13.87 -3.18 13.68
C MET A 268 14.55 -3.17 15.07
N PRO A 269 14.63 -4.33 15.75
CA PRO A 269 15.17 -4.39 17.10
C PRO A 269 16.64 -3.97 17.16
N LYS A 270 17.08 -3.52 18.32
CA LYS A 270 18.50 -3.28 18.60
C LYS A 270 19.21 -4.62 18.81
N LEU A 271 20.26 -4.87 18.04
CA LEU A 271 21.09 -6.08 18.11
C LEU A 271 22.53 -5.71 18.45
N GLN A 272 23.32 -6.68 18.91
CA GLN A 272 24.77 -6.54 19.07
C GLN A 272 25.51 -7.23 17.91
N ASN A 273 26.52 -6.58 17.37
CA ASN A 273 27.44 -7.20 16.41
C ASN A 273 28.50 -8.06 17.13
N GLU A 274 29.40 -8.70 16.38
CA GLU A 274 30.46 -9.56 16.94
C GLU A 274 31.44 -8.82 17.87
N LYS A 275 31.50 -7.49 17.77
CA LYS A 275 32.33 -6.62 18.63
C LYS A 275 31.59 -6.16 19.89
N GLY A 276 30.33 -6.55 20.07
CA GLY A 276 29.48 -6.15 21.19
C GLY A 276 28.84 -4.76 21.02
N GLU A 277 28.95 -4.14 19.84
CA GLU A 277 28.40 -2.81 19.58
C GLU A 277 26.92 -2.92 19.20
N LEU A 278 26.09 -2.02 19.75
CA LEU A 278 24.66 -1.99 19.45
C LEU A 278 24.38 -1.30 18.11
N TYR A 279 23.55 -1.93 17.29
CA TYR A 279 23.04 -1.36 16.05
C TYR A 279 21.55 -1.66 15.89
N THR A 280 20.88 -0.97 14.97
CA THR A 280 19.48 -1.26 14.61
C THR A 280 19.46 -2.29 13.50
N SER A 281 18.82 -3.45 13.71
CA SER A 281 18.59 -4.40 12.62
C SER A 281 17.77 -3.74 11.52
N HIS A 282 18.27 -3.80 10.29
CA HIS A 282 17.53 -3.37 9.11
C HIS A 282 16.94 -4.56 8.33
N LYS A 283 17.01 -5.78 8.88
CA LYS A 283 16.29 -6.94 8.34
C LYS A 283 14.81 -6.87 8.75
N ILE A 284 14.10 -5.88 8.20
CA ILE A 284 12.67 -5.66 8.45
C ILE A 284 11.92 -6.93 8.03
N GLY A 285 11.17 -7.52 8.94
CA GLY A 285 10.55 -8.84 8.74
C GLY A 285 9.60 -9.22 9.86
N ASN A 286 9.38 -10.52 10.06
CA ASN A 286 8.50 -11.01 11.12
C ASN A 286 9.15 -10.85 12.50
N PRO A 287 8.56 -10.10 13.45
CA PRO A 287 9.15 -9.90 14.78
C PRO A 287 9.40 -11.20 15.55
N PHE A 288 8.62 -12.25 15.31
CA PHE A 288 8.81 -13.56 15.96
C PHE A 288 10.11 -14.27 15.54
N ASP A 289 10.73 -13.89 14.42
CA ASP A 289 12.04 -14.43 14.01
C ASP A 289 13.12 -14.03 15.03
N ASN A 290 12.91 -12.91 15.73
CA ASN A 290 13.82 -12.40 16.75
C ASN A 290 13.09 -12.04 18.05
N PHE A 291 12.32 -13.00 18.57
CA PHE A 291 11.43 -12.82 19.71
C PHE A 291 12.11 -12.25 20.98
N GLU A 292 13.34 -12.71 21.27
CA GLU A 292 14.07 -12.30 22.48
C GLU A 292 14.51 -10.83 22.47
N GLN A 293 14.67 -10.23 21.28
CA GLN A 293 15.05 -8.83 21.12
C GLN A 293 13.87 -7.93 20.72
N THR A 294 12.67 -8.49 20.63
CA THR A 294 11.43 -7.79 20.27
C THR A 294 10.42 -7.90 21.42
N CYS A 295 9.52 -8.89 21.36
CA CYS A 295 8.42 -9.06 22.31
C CYS A 295 8.91 -9.22 23.76
N ARG A 296 10.00 -9.97 23.97
CA ARG A 296 10.53 -10.28 25.31
C ARG A 296 10.98 -9.04 26.09
N ASN A 297 11.31 -7.93 25.41
CA ASN A 297 11.67 -6.68 26.07
C ASN A 297 10.53 -6.13 26.96
N CYS A 298 9.28 -6.48 26.65
CA CYS A 298 8.10 -5.98 27.35
C CYS A 298 7.23 -7.10 27.95
N HIS A 299 7.36 -8.34 27.46
CA HIS A 299 6.48 -9.46 27.81
C HIS A 299 7.18 -10.59 28.56
N THR A 300 6.50 -11.11 29.57
CA THR A 300 6.97 -12.26 30.38
C THR A 300 6.50 -13.60 29.84
N GLN A 301 5.48 -13.63 28.97
CA GLN A 301 4.96 -14.83 28.31
C GLN A 301 6.00 -15.48 27.40
N SER A 302 5.90 -16.79 27.18
CA SER A 302 6.74 -17.52 26.23
C SER A 302 6.45 -17.11 24.77
N LYS A 303 7.41 -17.42 23.88
CA LYS A 303 7.24 -17.23 22.44
C LYS A 303 6.01 -17.97 21.92
N GLN A 304 5.81 -19.20 22.37
CA GLN A 304 4.72 -20.07 21.95
C GLN A 304 3.35 -19.52 22.38
N GLU A 305 3.23 -19.02 23.61
CA GLU A 305 1.98 -18.41 24.09
C GLU A 305 1.61 -17.17 23.28
N LEU A 306 2.56 -16.28 23.00
CA LEU A 306 2.29 -15.08 22.20
C LEU A 306 2.02 -15.42 20.73
N GLN A 307 2.70 -16.42 20.15
CA GLN A 307 2.38 -16.91 18.81
C GLN A 307 0.96 -17.50 18.74
N ALA A 308 0.54 -18.25 19.76
CA ALA A 308 -0.82 -18.80 19.82
C ALA A 308 -1.87 -17.68 19.91
N VAL A 309 -1.61 -16.65 20.72
CA VAL A 309 -2.48 -15.47 20.83
C VAL A 309 -2.64 -14.77 19.47
N VAL A 310 -1.53 -14.52 18.76
CA VAL A 310 -1.56 -13.89 17.43
C VAL A 310 -2.26 -14.77 16.39
N ALA A 311 -2.04 -16.09 16.43
CA ALA A 311 -2.70 -17.04 15.53
C ALA A 311 -4.22 -17.10 15.74
N GLU A 312 -4.68 -17.09 16.99
CA GLU A 312 -6.10 -17.05 17.33
C GLU A 312 -6.79 -15.81 16.74
N ARG A 313 -6.14 -14.64 16.79
CA ARG A 313 -6.68 -13.37 16.27
C ARG A 313 -6.71 -13.40 14.75
N LYS A 314 -5.67 -13.96 14.14
CA LYS A 314 -5.61 -14.17 12.68
C LYS A 314 -6.77 -15.07 12.23
N GLN A 315 -7.04 -16.16 12.94
CA GLN A 315 -8.15 -17.06 12.64
C GLN A 315 -9.51 -16.37 12.80
N ALA A 316 -9.75 -15.64 13.89
CA ALA A 316 -11.00 -14.94 14.12
C ALA A 316 -11.30 -13.88 13.04
N ILE A 317 -10.28 -13.12 12.62
CA ILE A 317 -10.41 -12.14 11.54
C ILE A 317 -10.62 -12.85 10.20
N GLN A 318 -9.91 -13.93 9.92
CA GLN A 318 -10.09 -14.70 8.68
C GLN A 318 -11.51 -15.27 8.57
N GLU A 319 -12.08 -15.76 9.68
CA GLU A 319 -13.46 -16.25 9.70
C GLU A 319 -14.47 -15.15 9.35
N MET A 320 -14.33 -13.97 9.95
CA MET A 320 -15.22 -12.84 9.66
C MET A 320 -14.99 -12.26 8.26
N LYS A 321 -13.73 -12.19 7.80
CA LYS A 321 -13.35 -11.76 6.46
C LYS A 321 -14.09 -12.58 5.40
N ILE A 322 -13.98 -13.91 5.45
CA ILE A 322 -14.63 -14.80 4.48
C ILE A 322 -16.16 -14.61 4.47
N LYS A 323 -16.78 -14.51 5.65
CA LYS A 323 -18.24 -14.29 5.74
C LYS A 323 -18.66 -12.99 5.07
N VAL A 324 -17.91 -11.90 5.25
CA VAL A 324 -18.19 -10.61 4.59
C VAL A 324 -17.98 -10.71 3.08
N GLU A 325 -16.91 -11.35 2.64
CA GLU A 325 -16.61 -11.56 1.22
C GLU A 325 -17.69 -12.35 0.51
N ASP A 326 -18.18 -13.43 1.12
CA ASP A 326 -19.29 -14.22 0.57
C ASP A 326 -20.53 -13.33 0.36
N GLN A 327 -20.90 -12.49 1.34
CA GLN A 327 -22.01 -11.54 1.17
C GLN A 327 -21.76 -10.54 0.03
N LEU A 328 -20.55 -10.01 -0.09
CA LEU A 328 -20.20 -9.05 -1.13
C LEU A 328 -20.19 -9.69 -2.52
N VAL A 329 -19.68 -10.92 -2.66
CA VAL A 329 -19.75 -11.71 -3.91
C VAL A 329 -21.21 -11.84 -4.35
N HIS A 330 -22.10 -12.27 -3.46
CA HIS A 330 -23.52 -12.34 -3.75
C HIS A 330 -24.10 -10.98 -4.13
N ALA A 331 -23.80 -9.91 -3.38
CA ALA A 331 -24.30 -8.57 -3.66
C ALA A 331 -23.89 -8.06 -5.06
N HIS A 332 -22.65 -8.35 -5.50
CA HIS A 332 -22.18 -7.96 -6.83
C HIS A 332 -22.92 -8.69 -7.96
N PHE A 333 -23.15 -10.00 -7.82
CA PHE A 333 -23.88 -10.78 -8.82
C PHE A 333 -25.39 -10.49 -8.81
N GLU A 334 -25.99 -10.28 -7.65
CA GLU A 334 -27.38 -9.83 -7.51
C GLU A 334 -27.59 -8.45 -8.15
N ALA A 335 -26.66 -7.53 -7.95
CA ALA A 335 -26.69 -6.23 -8.62
C ALA A 335 -26.55 -6.36 -10.14
N LYS A 336 -25.66 -7.24 -10.62
CA LYS A 336 -25.58 -7.57 -12.05
C LYS A 336 -26.92 -8.10 -12.59
N ALA A 337 -27.55 -9.03 -11.88
CA ALA A 337 -28.85 -9.57 -12.28
C ALA A 337 -29.96 -8.50 -12.30
N ALA A 338 -29.94 -7.56 -11.35
CA ALA A 338 -30.87 -6.44 -11.35
C ALA A 338 -30.69 -5.54 -12.58
N TRP A 339 -29.44 -5.26 -12.97
CA TRP A 339 -29.14 -4.55 -14.22
C TRP A 339 -29.61 -5.30 -15.46
N ASP A 340 -29.33 -6.60 -15.55
CA ASP A 340 -29.76 -7.46 -16.66
C ASP A 340 -31.31 -7.51 -16.78
N ALA A 341 -32.01 -7.35 -15.65
CA ALA A 341 -33.48 -7.26 -15.57
C ALA A 341 -34.05 -5.85 -15.82
N GLY A 342 -33.22 -4.89 -16.24
CA GLY A 342 -33.66 -3.53 -16.57
C GLY A 342 -33.90 -2.64 -15.34
N ALA A 343 -33.13 -2.80 -14.27
CA ALA A 343 -33.06 -1.80 -13.21
C ALA A 343 -32.52 -0.46 -13.75
N THR A 344 -33.04 0.65 -13.21
CA THR A 344 -32.61 2.01 -13.54
C THR A 344 -31.51 2.48 -12.61
N GLU A 345 -30.74 3.49 -13.01
CA GLU A 345 -29.73 4.13 -12.14
C GLU A 345 -30.32 4.63 -10.82
N LYS A 346 -31.54 5.17 -10.86
CA LYS A 346 -32.24 5.65 -9.66
C LYS A 346 -32.59 4.52 -8.70
N GLU A 347 -33.02 3.37 -9.22
CA GLU A 347 -33.30 2.18 -8.40
C GLU A 347 -32.01 1.60 -7.79
N MET A 348 -30.91 1.63 -8.54
CA MET A 348 -29.63 1.04 -8.13
C MET A 348 -28.81 1.94 -7.22
N ALA A 349 -28.89 3.27 -7.32
CA ALA A 349 -28.09 4.22 -6.54
C ALA A 349 -27.95 3.88 -5.03
N PRO A 350 -29.03 3.64 -4.26
CA PRO A 350 -28.90 3.30 -2.84
C PRO A 350 -28.25 1.93 -2.61
N ILE A 351 -28.45 0.96 -3.50
CA ILE A 351 -27.79 -0.35 -3.43
C ILE A 351 -26.29 -0.22 -3.68
N LEU A 352 -25.91 0.55 -4.69
CA LEU A 352 -24.50 0.75 -5.05
C LEU A 352 -23.75 1.50 -3.96
N ALA A 353 -24.39 2.45 -3.28
CA ALA A 353 -23.82 3.13 -2.11
C ALA A 353 -23.55 2.14 -0.96
N ASP A 354 -24.50 1.25 -0.66
CA ASP A 354 -24.30 0.23 0.37
C ASP A 354 -23.21 -0.78 0.00
N ILE A 355 -23.13 -1.23 -1.27
CA ILE A 355 -22.03 -2.07 -1.76
C ILE A 355 -20.68 -1.37 -1.62
N ARG A 356 -20.60 -0.09 -2.04
CA ARG A 356 -19.40 0.73 -1.92
C ARG A 356 -18.91 0.81 -0.48
N HIS A 357 -19.78 1.16 0.47
CA HIS A 357 -19.43 1.28 1.89
C HIS A 357 -19.12 -0.07 2.53
N ALA A 358 -19.87 -1.12 2.18
CA ALA A 358 -19.60 -2.47 2.67
C ALA A 358 -18.19 -2.93 2.25
N GLN A 359 -17.86 -2.79 0.97
CA GLN A 359 -16.56 -3.21 0.46
C GLN A 359 -15.43 -2.29 0.94
N TRP A 360 -15.64 -0.97 1.04
CA TRP A 360 -14.64 -0.06 1.60
C TRP A 360 -14.22 -0.50 3.01
N ARG A 361 -15.20 -0.73 3.89
CA ARG A 361 -14.95 -1.14 5.28
C ARG A 361 -14.30 -2.50 5.37
N TRP A 362 -14.72 -3.44 4.52
CA TRP A 362 -14.08 -4.75 4.42
C TRP A 362 -12.63 -4.62 3.99
N ASP A 363 -12.36 -3.91 2.89
CA ASP A 363 -11.04 -3.83 2.27
C ASP A 363 -10.06 -3.16 3.24
N LEU A 364 -10.43 -2.02 3.86
CA LEU A 364 -9.57 -1.35 4.84
C LEU A 364 -9.31 -2.23 6.07
N ALA A 365 -10.23 -3.12 6.44
CA ALA A 365 -10.07 -4.00 7.60
C ALA A 365 -9.04 -5.10 7.38
N ILE A 366 -8.80 -5.50 6.13
CA ILE A 366 -7.96 -6.67 5.79
C ILE A 366 -6.82 -6.37 4.83
N ALA A 367 -6.75 -5.17 4.25
CA ALA A 367 -5.68 -4.76 3.34
C ALA A 367 -4.33 -4.70 4.03
N SER A 368 -4.31 -4.48 5.35
CA SER A 368 -3.12 -4.69 6.18
C SER A 368 -3.02 -6.15 6.59
N HIS A 369 -1.97 -6.83 6.12
CA HIS A 369 -1.73 -8.23 6.48
C HIS A 369 -1.36 -8.41 7.97
N GLY A 370 -0.97 -7.33 8.65
CA GLY A 370 -0.63 -7.31 10.07
C GLY A 370 -1.78 -6.95 11.00
N ILE A 371 -3.00 -6.70 10.49
CA ILE A 371 -4.12 -6.19 11.30
C ILE A 371 -4.42 -7.04 12.54
N HIS A 372 -4.29 -8.36 12.42
CA HIS A 372 -4.53 -9.31 13.50
C HIS A 372 -3.52 -9.22 14.66
N MET A 373 -2.38 -8.55 14.43
CA MET A 373 -1.39 -8.20 15.45
C MET A 373 -1.54 -6.74 15.88
N HIS A 374 -1.69 -5.83 14.92
CA HIS A 374 -1.63 -4.40 15.19
C HIS A 374 -2.88 -3.88 15.91
N ALA A 375 -4.07 -4.25 15.45
CA ALA A 375 -5.35 -3.79 16.01
C ALA A 375 -6.49 -4.79 15.71
N PRO A 376 -6.43 -6.01 16.27
CA PRO A 376 -7.38 -7.06 15.93
C PRO A 376 -8.84 -6.70 16.24
N GLU A 377 -9.08 -5.97 17.33
CA GLU A 377 -10.39 -5.47 17.72
C GLU A 377 -10.96 -4.47 16.70
N GLU A 378 -10.11 -3.60 16.15
CA GLU A 378 -10.52 -2.62 15.14
C GLU A 378 -10.82 -3.31 13.81
N GLY A 379 -9.99 -4.27 13.39
CA GLY A 379 -10.26 -5.10 12.21
C GLY A 379 -11.61 -5.82 12.31
N LEU A 380 -11.92 -6.43 13.46
CA LEU A 380 -13.22 -7.07 13.72
C LEU A 380 -14.38 -6.06 13.72
N ARG A 381 -14.19 -4.87 14.31
CA ARG A 381 -15.21 -3.80 14.32
C ARG A 381 -15.55 -3.35 12.89
N MET A 382 -14.52 -3.11 12.08
CA MET A 382 -14.69 -2.69 10.69
C MET A 382 -15.39 -3.76 9.86
N LEU A 383 -15.05 -5.05 10.03
CA LEU A 383 -15.75 -6.17 9.39
C LEU A 383 -17.22 -6.26 9.82
N GLY A 384 -17.53 -6.00 11.09
CA GLY A 384 -18.92 -5.88 11.56
C GLY A 384 -19.69 -4.76 10.86
N GLY A 385 -19.05 -3.59 10.69
CA GLY A 385 -19.59 -2.47 9.93
C GLY A 385 -19.81 -2.78 8.45
N ALA A 386 -18.89 -3.53 7.84
CA ALA A 386 -18.99 -4.01 6.46
C ALA A 386 -20.17 -4.98 6.29
N MET A 387 -20.31 -5.96 7.19
CA MET A 387 -21.40 -6.93 7.19
C MET A 387 -22.78 -6.24 7.27
N ASN A 388 -22.92 -5.21 8.12
CA ASN A 388 -24.16 -4.46 8.23
C ASN A 388 -24.56 -3.81 6.89
N LYS A 389 -23.60 -3.18 6.21
CA LYS A 389 -23.84 -2.55 4.90
C LYS A 389 -24.09 -3.58 3.79
N ALA A 390 -23.43 -4.73 3.83
CA ALA A 390 -23.71 -5.82 2.89
C ALA A 390 -25.15 -6.36 3.07
N ALA A 391 -25.62 -6.50 4.31
CA ALA A 391 -27.00 -6.91 4.60
C ALA A 391 -28.03 -5.90 4.08
N ASP A 392 -27.76 -4.60 4.25
CA ASP A 392 -28.57 -3.52 3.68
C ASP A 392 -28.66 -3.58 2.14
N ALA A 393 -27.53 -3.79 1.47
CA ALA A 393 -27.45 -3.92 0.01
C ALA A 393 -28.25 -5.13 -0.49
N ARG A 394 -27.99 -6.33 0.05
CA ARG A 394 -28.68 -7.57 -0.39
C ARG A 394 -30.17 -7.54 -0.11
N THR A 395 -30.60 -6.96 1.02
CA THR A 395 -32.03 -6.80 1.31
C THR A 395 -32.72 -5.89 0.30
N LYS A 396 -32.09 -4.79 -0.09
CA LYS A 396 -32.60 -3.89 -1.14
C LYS A 396 -32.63 -4.59 -2.50
N LEU A 397 -31.58 -5.35 -2.83
CA LEU A 397 -31.49 -6.13 -4.07
C LEU A 397 -32.59 -7.17 -4.21
N VAL A 398 -32.86 -7.97 -3.17
CA VAL A 398 -33.94 -8.96 -3.19
C VAL A 398 -35.30 -8.30 -3.45
N ARG A 399 -35.57 -7.14 -2.84
CA ARG A 399 -36.82 -6.39 -3.09
C ARG A 399 -36.90 -5.87 -4.52
N LEU A 400 -35.80 -5.32 -5.04
CA LEU A 400 -35.72 -4.82 -6.41
C LEU A 400 -35.89 -5.95 -7.43
N LEU A 401 -35.16 -7.05 -7.27
CA LEU A 401 -35.27 -8.24 -8.10
C LEU A 401 -36.70 -8.82 -8.08
N GLY A 402 -37.34 -8.87 -6.91
CA GLY A 402 -38.74 -9.27 -6.78
C GLY A 402 -39.69 -8.38 -7.57
N ALA A 403 -39.48 -7.06 -7.55
CA ALA A 403 -40.25 -6.11 -8.38
C ALA A 403 -40.01 -6.29 -9.88
N LYS A 404 -38.87 -6.87 -10.29
CA LYS A 404 -38.56 -7.28 -11.67
C LYS A 404 -38.99 -8.74 -11.98
N GLY A 405 -39.71 -9.39 -11.08
CA GLY A 405 -40.23 -10.76 -11.27
C GLY A 405 -39.26 -11.89 -10.93
N ILE A 406 -38.12 -11.58 -10.31
CA ILE A 406 -37.09 -12.56 -9.91
C ILE A 406 -37.19 -12.81 -8.40
N THR A 407 -37.68 -13.98 -8.01
CA THR A 407 -37.91 -14.37 -6.59
C THR A 407 -37.07 -15.56 -6.13
N HIS A 408 -36.21 -16.10 -6.99
CA HIS A 408 -35.25 -17.16 -6.66
C HIS A 408 -33.89 -16.55 -6.33
N GLU A 409 -33.04 -17.33 -5.68
CA GLU A 409 -31.64 -16.96 -5.42
C GLU A 409 -30.85 -16.80 -6.73
N ILE A 410 -30.03 -15.76 -6.83
CA ILE A 410 -29.19 -15.52 -8.00
C ILE A 410 -28.01 -16.47 -7.99
N ALA A 411 -27.92 -17.31 -9.02
CA ALA A 411 -26.83 -18.26 -9.17
C ALA A 411 -25.47 -17.55 -9.34
N ILE A 412 -24.48 -18.02 -8.60
CA ILE A 412 -23.08 -17.56 -8.70
C ILE A 412 -22.33 -18.52 -9.64
N PRO A 413 -21.55 -18.01 -10.61
CA PRO A 413 -20.70 -18.87 -11.43
C PRO A 413 -19.66 -19.59 -10.56
N ASP A 414 -19.06 -20.64 -11.09
CA ASP A 414 -17.98 -21.33 -10.38
C ASP A 414 -16.77 -20.41 -10.21
N ILE A 415 -16.49 -20.02 -8.98
CA ILE A 415 -15.35 -19.20 -8.56
C ILE A 415 -14.42 -19.97 -7.61
N SER A 416 -14.46 -21.31 -7.64
CA SER A 416 -13.70 -22.17 -6.72
C SER A 416 -12.18 -22.05 -6.83
N THR A 417 -11.67 -21.50 -7.94
CA THR A 417 -10.24 -21.21 -8.14
C THR A 417 -10.06 -19.81 -8.71
N LYS A 418 -8.86 -19.26 -8.56
CA LYS A 418 -8.46 -17.97 -9.14
C LYS A 418 -8.77 -17.90 -10.63
N GLU A 419 -8.39 -18.93 -11.38
CA GLU A 419 -8.53 -18.99 -12.84
C GLU A 419 -10.00 -18.93 -13.25
N LYS A 420 -10.87 -19.69 -12.56
CA LYS A 420 -12.30 -19.69 -12.82
C LYS A 420 -12.95 -18.35 -12.47
N ALA A 421 -12.55 -17.74 -11.35
CA ALA A 421 -13.02 -16.41 -10.98
C ALA A 421 -12.59 -15.34 -12.00
N GLN A 422 -11.34 -15.41 -12.49
CA GLN A 422 -10.82 -14.48 -13.52
C GLN A 422 -11.54 -14.67 -14.86
N GLN A 423 -11.83 -15.91 -15.23
CA GLN A 423 -12.65 -16.23 -16.40
C GLN A 423 -14.08 -15.70 -16.24
N ALA A 424 -14.69 -15.85 -15.05
CA ALA A 424 -16.05 -15.41 -14.77
C ALA A 424 -16.24 -13.88 -14.92
N ILE A 425 -15.17 -13.10 -14.72
CA ILE A 425 -15.18 -11.64 -14.93
C ILE A 425 -14.61 -11.22 -16.30
N GLY A 426 -14.33 -12.18 -17.18
CA GLY A 426 -13.93 -11.94 -18.58
C GLY A 426 -12.46 -11.58 -18.81
N LEU A 427 -11.55 -11.95 -17.90
CA LEU A 427 -10.12 -11.72 -18.10
C LEU A 427 -9.49 -12.79 -19.00
N ASP A 428 -8.83 -12.37 -20.07
CA ASP A 428 -7.97 -13.22 -20.89
C ASP A 428 -6.58 -13.33 -20.23
N MET A 429 -6.48 -14.23 -19.24
CA MET A 429 -5.25 -14.40 -18.47
C MET A 429 -4.11 -14.99 -19.29
N GLN A 430 -4.40 -15.75 -20.35
CA GLN A 430 -3.36 -16.25 -21.24
C GLN A 430 -2.67 -15.08 -21.97
N LYS A 431 -3.46 -14.17 -22.55
CA LYS A 431 -2.94 -12.98 -23.21
C LYS A 431 -2.23 -12.05 -22.23
N ILE A 432 -2.85 -11.74 -21.08
CA ILE A 432 -2.28 -10.82 -20.08
C ILE A 432 -0.90 -11.33 -19.60
N ASN A 433 -0.78 -12.64 -19.31
CA ASN A 433 0.49 -13.22 -18.90
C ASN A 433 1.52 -13.21 -20.03
N ALA A 434 1.13 -13.57 -21.25
CA ALA A 434 2.04 -13.57 -22.40
C ALA A 434 2.62 -12.17 -22.68
N GLU A 435 1.77 -11.14 -22.68
CA GLU A 435 2.20 -9.75 -22.86
C GLU A 435 3.15 -9.30 -21.74
N LYS A 436 2.87 -9.68 -20.49
CA LYS A 436 3.75 -9.35 -19.36
C LYS A 436 5.10 -10.04 -19.48
N GLN A 437 5.12 -11.32 -19.81
CA GLN A 437 6.37 -12.07 -19.97
C GLN A 437 7.24 -11.50 -21.08
N GLU A 438 6.63 -11.04 -22.18
CA GLU A 438 7.36 -10.34 -23.24
C GLU A 438 7.96 -9.02 -22.74
N PHE A 439 7.19 -8.20 -22.02
CA PHE A 439 7.67 -6.95 -21.42
C PHE A 439 8.85 -7.18 -20.47
N LEU A 440 8.79 -8.20 -19.62
CA LEU A 440 9.86 -8.51 -18.67
C LEU A 440 11.15 -9.00 -19.37
N LYS A 441 11.03 -9.69 -20.50
CA LYS A 441 12.19 -10.19 -21.27
C LYS A 441 12.85 -9.13 -22.13
N THR A 442 12.12 -8.10 -22.53
CA THR A 442 12.58 -7.10 -23.51
C THR A 442 12.83 -5.75 -22.85
N VAL A 443 11.80 -5.13 -22.29
CA VAL A 443 11.83 -3.73 -21.83
C VAL A 443 12.58 -3.56 -20.51
N VAL A 444 12.42 -4.48 -19.54
CA VAL A 444 13.10 -4.35 -18.23
C VAL A 444 14.63 -4.39 -18.36
N PRO A 445 15.25 -5.31 -19.14
CA PRO A 445 16.68 -5.26 -19.40
C PRO A 445 17.14 -3.96 -20.08
N GLU A 446 16.34 -3.41 -21.00
CA GLU A 446 16.65 -2.12 -21.64
C GLU A 446 16.64 -0.95 -20.64
N TRP A 447 15.67 -0.93 -19.71
CA TRP A 447 15.64 0.04 -18.62
C TRP A 447 16.90 -0.03 -17.76
N ASP A 448 17.30 -1.23 -17.33
CA ASP A 448 18.49 -1.39 -16.51
C ASP A 448 19.79 -1.06 -17.28
N ALA A 449 19.84 -1.36 -18.59
CA ALA A 449 20.97 -0.98 -19.44
C ALA A 449 21.09 0.55 -19.60
N GLN A 450 19.95 1.23 -19.81
CA GLN A 450 19.90 2.69 -19.87
C GLN A 450 20.30 3.32 -18.53
N ALA A 451 19.82 2.78 -17.43
CA ALA A 451 20.16 3.25 -16.08
C ALA A 451 21.66 3.12 -15.78
N ARG A 452 22.29 2.00 -16.16
CA ARG A 452 23.76 1.83 -16.05
C ARG A 452 24.51 2.83 -16.93
N LYS A 453 24.06 3.04 -18.17
CA LYS A 453 24.64 4.03 -19.10
C LYS A 453 24.57 5.45 -18.52
N ASN A 454 23.49 5.77 -17.81
CA ASN A 454 23.27 7.05 -17.13
C ASN A 454 23.87 7.10 -15.72
N ASN A 455 24.62 6.07 -15.30
CA ASN A 455 25.23 5.98 -13.97
C ASN A 455 24.22 6.08 -12.81
N LEU A 456 22.98 5.64 -13.01
CA LEU A 456 21.93 5.56 -11.97
C LEU A 456 21.95 4.22 -11.25
N LEU A 457 22.32 3.16 -11.98
CA LEU A 457 22.47 1.80 -11.46
C LEU A 457 23.94 1.37 -11.56
N SER A 458 24.43 0.63 -10.56
CA SER A 458 25.76 0.05 -10.60
C SER A 458 25.92 -0.97 -11.74
N GLN A 459 27.14 -1.09 -12.26
CA GLN A 459 27.48 -1.94 -13.40
C GLN A 459 27.16 -3.41 -13.15
#